data_AF-A0A660QDF4-F1
#
_entry.id   AF-A0A660QDF4-F1
#
_cell.length_a   1.000
_cell.length_b   1.000
_cell.length_c   1.000
_cell.angle_alpha   90.00
_cell.angle_beta   90.00
_cell.angle_gamma   90.00
#
_symmetry.space_group_name_H-M   'P 1'
#
loop_
_entity.id
_entity.type
_entity.pdbx_description
1 polymer ?
#
loop_
_entity_poly.entity_id
_entity_poly.type
_entity_poly.pdbx_seq_one_letter_code
_entity_poly.pdbx_strand_id
1 'polypeptide(L)'
;MRKGHILIQLLVFLMISMVFLSIAALTLKELFNHMSFVLNKIDRDVDFFMAVDYLRNDFWWHSISQAYVSPDGKSMRFLEKVNNTVKEVRYEVVNRDSKYILRRVANSGYNTVFESKKEISFYELEELWGVVLEGYSFEMINSTPTETPFVPDFLLPELVEFEKRGSEPR
;
A
#
# COMPACT_ATOMS: atom_id res chain seq x y z
N MET A 1 70.50 -9.47 7.07
CA MET A 1 69.36 -10.23 7.61
C MET A 1 68.22 -9.37 8.19
N ARG A 2 68.47 -8.26 8.94
CA ARG A 2 67.39 -7.41 9.52
C ARG A 2 66.37 -6.84 8.52
N LYS A 3 66.80 -6.37 7.35
CA LYS A 3 65.90 -5.75 6.34
C LYS A 3 64.89 -6.74 5.74
N GLY A 4 65.28 -8.01 5.56
CA GLY A 4 64.40 -9.07 5.03
C GLY A 4 63.30 -9.46 6.02
N HIS A 5 63.61 -9.49 7.32
CA HIS A 5 62.61 -9.73 8.37
C HIS A 5 61.56 -8.61 8.45
N ILE A 6 61.97 -7.35 8.30
CA ILE A 6 61.06 -6.20 8.29
C ILE A 6 60.12 -6.26 7.08
N LEU A 7 60.65 -6.62 5.90
CA LEU A 7 59.85 -6.75 4.68
C LEU A 7 58.80 -7.86 4.79
N ILE A 8 59.18 -9.02 5.34
CA ILE A 8 58.26 -10.15 5.55
C ILE A 8 57.17 -9.76 6.55
N GLN A 9 57.52 -9.10 7.65
CA GLN A 9 56.52 -8.61 8.62
C GLN A 9 55.55 -7.64 7.96
N LEU A 10 56.04 -6.71 7.14
CA LEU A 10 55.20 -5.73 6.45
C LEU A 10 54.25 -6.38 5.44
N LEU A 11 54.70 -7.41 4.71
CA LEU A 11 53.85 -8.21 3.82
C LEU A 11 52.74 -8.96 4.58
N VAL A 12 53.07 -9.56 5.73
CA VAL A 12 52.09 -10.23 6.58
C VAL A 12 51.05 -9.25 7.11
N PHE A 13 51.47 -8.06 7.59
CA PHE A 13 50.54 -7.01 8.01
C PHE A 13 49.63 -6.53 6.87
N LEU A 14 50.17 -6.42 5.66
CA LEU A 14 49.42 -5.98 4.50
C LEU A 14 48.39 -7.03 4.06
N MET A 15 48.73 -8.32 4.11
CA MET A 15 47.77 -9.40 3.86
C MET A 15 46.66 -9.44 4.90
N ILE A 16 47.00 -9.33 6.19
CA ILE A 16 46.01 -9.30 7.26
C ILE A 16 45.07 -8.08 7.10
N SER A 17 45.64 -6.91 6.80
CA SER A 17 44.85 -5.70 6.53
C SER A 17 43.90 -5.85 5.35
N MET A 18 44.33 -6.52 4.27
CA MET A 18 43.47 -6.81 3.12
C MET A 18 42.30 -7.72 3.50
N VAL A 19 42.54 -8.76 4.32
CA VAL A 19 41.47 -9.64 4.81
C VAL A 19 40.44 -8.85 5.61
N PHE A 20 40.88 -7.99 6.54
CA PHE A 20 39.98 -7.13 7.30
C PHE A 20 39.21 -6.15 6.40
N LEU A 21 39.87 -5.56 5.40
CA LEU A 21 39.23 -4.68 4.45
C LEU A 21 38.17 -5.41 3.61
N SER A 22 38.43 -6.64 3.18
CA SER A 22 37.45 -7.47 2.45
C SER A 22 36.24 -7.80 3.33
N ILE A 23 36.44 -8.17 4.59
CA ILE A 23 35.35 -8.43 5.53
C ILE A 23 34.52 -7.16 5.72
N ALA A 24 35.17 -6.02 5.98
CA ALA A 24 34.49 -4.75 6.15
C ALA A 24 33.68 -4.35 4.91
N ALA A 25 34.20 -4.58 3.70
CA ALA A 25 33.49 -4.32 2.46
C ALA A 25 32.26 -5.21 2.27
N LEU A 26 32.34 -6.50 2.65
CA LEU A 26 31.20 -7.41 2.63
C LEU A 26 30.12 -6.99 3.63
N THR A 27 30.51 -6.67 4.87
CA THR A 27 29.57 -6.17 5.89
C THR A 27 28.89 -4.88 5.43
N LEU A 28 29.64 -3.96 4.83
CA LEU A 28 29.09 -2.71 4.33
C LEU A 28 28.10 -2.94 3.18
N LYS A 29 28.40 -3.87 2.26
CA LYS A 29 27.49 -4.26 1.18
C LYS A 29 26.19 -4.86 1.73
N GLU A 30 26.28 -5.75 2.72
CA GLU A 30 25.11 -6.32 3.37
C GLU A 30 24.27 -5.24 4.07
N LEU A 31 24.91 -4.28 4.74
CA LEU A 31 24.24 -3.16 5.37
C LEU A 31 23.47 -2.32 4.34
N PHE A 32 24.08 -1.99 3.20
CA PHE A 32 23.41 -1.24 2.13
C PHE A 32 22.22 -2.02 1.53
N ASN A 33 22.39 -3.32 1.30
CA ASN A 33 21.30 -4.17 0.81
C ASN A 33 20.13 -4.24 1.80
N HIS A 34 20.44 -4.41 3.09
CA HIS A 34 19.42 -4.44 4.14
C HIS A 34 18.71 -3.10 4.25
N MET A 35 19.45 -1.99 4.24
CA MET A 35 18.88 -0.65 4.26
C MET A 35 17.96 -0.41 3.08
N SER A 36 18.38 -0.76 1.85
CA SER A 36 17.53 -0.62 0.66
C SER A 36 16.27 -1.48 0.77
N PHE A 37 16.37 -2.71 1.26
CA PHE A 37 15.21 -3.57 1.49
C PHE A 37 14.23 -2.97 2.50
N VAL A 38 14.73 -2.46 3.62
CA VAL A 38 13.91 -1.82 4.66
C VAL A 38 13.25 -0.56 4.14
N LEU A 39 13.98 0.31 3.43
CA LEU A 39 13.41 1.53 2.85
C LEU A 39 12.31 1.20 1.83
N ASN A 40 12.56 0.26 0.92
CA ASN A 40 11.53 -0.17 -0.04
C ASN A 40 10.29 -0.77 0.65
N LYS A 41 10.47 -1.44 1.79
CA LYS A 41 9.35 -1.95 2.58
C LYS A 41 8.58 -0.81 3.23
N ILE A 42 9.26 0.15 3.85
CA ILE A 42 8.65 1.32 4.47
C ILE A 42 7.87 2.14 3.43
N ASP A 43 8.47 2.43 2.28
CA ASP A 43 7.81 3.18 1.20
C ASP A 43 6.52 2.48 0.77
N ARG A 44 6.55 1.15 0.63
CA ARG A 44 5.36 0.36 0.29
C ARG A 44 4.30 0.36 1.38
N ASP A 45 4.70 0.28 2.65
CA ASP A 45 3.78 0.32 3.79
C ASP A 45 3.12 1.72 3.88
N VAL A 46 3.89 2.79 3.63
CA VAL A 46 3.37 4.17 3.56
C VAL A 46 2.38 4.34 2.40
N ASP A 47 2.74 3.90 1.19
CA ASP A 47 1.84 3.95 0.02
C ASP A 47 0.53 3.20 0.28
N PHE A 48 0.61 2.05 0.96
CA PHE A 48 -0.53 1.24 1.34
C PHE A 48 -1.48 1.98 2.29
N PHE A 49 -0.96 2.53 3.40
CA PHE A 49 -1.79 3.28 4.34
C PHE A 49 -2.34 4.56 3.72
N MET A 50 -1.55 5.26 2.91
CA MET A 50 -2.00 6.44 2.18
C MET A 50 -3.15 6.12 1.22
N ALA A 51 -3.11 4.97 0.53
CA ALA A 51 -4.20 4.56 -0.36
C ALA A 51 -5.52 4.32 0.39
N VAL A 52 -5.45 3.63 1.54
CA VAL A 52 -6.61 3.39 2.42
C VAL A 52 -7.16 4.71 2.95
N ASP A 53 -6.30 5.57 3.51
CA ASP A 53 -6.71 6.87 4.05
C ASP A 53 -7.27 7.79 2.96
N TYR A 54 -6.71 7.75 1.75
CA TYR A 54 -7.21 8.51 0.61
C TYR A 54 -8.63 8.08 0.23
N LEU A 55 -8.87 6.77 0.08
CA LEU A 55 -10.21 6.23 -0.21
C LEU A 55 -11.22 6.63 0.86
N ARG A 56 -10.83 6.48 2.13
CA ARG A 56 -11.68 6.80 3.28
C ARG A 56 -12.06 8.27 3.30
N ASN A 57 -11.08 9.15 3.19
CA ASN A 57 -11.31 10.58 3.22
C ASN A 57 -12.06 11.05 1.97
N ASP A 58 -11.79 10.50 0.78
CA ASP A 58 -12.53 10.91 -0.42
C ASP A 58 -14.01 10.56 -0.31
N PHE A 59 -14.33 9.35 0.16
CA PHE A 59 -15.72 8.95 0.38
C PHE A 59 -16.36 9.76 1.51
N TRP A 60 -15.73 9.82 2.69
CA TRP A 60 -16.32 10.46 3.87
C TRP A 60 -16.49 11.97 3.73
N TRP A 61 -15.64 12.67 2.98
CA TRP A 61 -15.77 14.13 2.87
C TRP A 61 -16.58 14.59 1.66
N HIS A 62 -16.65 13.78 0.60
CA HIS A 62 -17.25 14.22 -0.66
C HIS A 62 -18.50 13.45 -1.07
N SER A 63 -18.79 12.30 -0.47
CA SER A 63 -19.97 11.52 -0.84
C SER A 63 -21.27 12.20 -0.42
N ILE A 64 -22.24 12.16 -1.34
CA ILE A 64 -23.64 12.52 -1.12
C ILE A 64 -24.58 11.34 -1.40
N SER A 65 -24.01 10.17 -1.61
CA SER A 65 -24.72 8.91 -1.79
C SER A 65 -23.95 7.79 -1.10
N GLN A 66 -24.63 6.67 -0.85
CA GLN A 66 -23.97 5.41 -0.54
C GLN A 66 -23.04 5.00 -1.69
N ALA A 67 -21.97 4.30 -1.34
CA ALA A 67 -21.11 3.59 -2.26
C ALA A 67 -21.88 2.40 -2.84
N TYR A 68 -21.73 2.20 -4.14
CA TYR A 68 -22.15 1.00 -4.85
C TYR A 68 -20.90 0.24 -5.27
N VAL A 69 -20.80 -1.02 -4.89
CA VAL A 69 -19.73 -1.92 -5.33
C VAL A 69 -20.22 -2.79 -6.48
N SER A 70 -19.41 -2.96 -7.52
CA SER A 70 -19.79 -3.83 -8.62
C SER A 70 -19.79 -5.30 -8.19
N PRO A 71 -20.68 -6.15 -8.75
CA PRO A 71 -20.78 -7.56 -8.35
C PRO A 71 -19.49 -8.37 -8.55
N ASP A 72 -18.60 -7.92 -9.45
CA ASP A 72 -17.29 -8.54 -9.70
C ASP A 72 -16.19 -8.04 -8.74
N GLY A 73 -16.51 -7.13 -7.83
CA GLY A 73 -15.59 -6.53 -6.87
C GLY A 73 -14.50 -5.66 -7.50
N LYS A 74 -14.59 -5.33 -8.80
CA LYS A 74 -13.53 -4.57 -9.49
C LYS A 74 -13.76 -3.08 -9.51
N SER A 75 -14.92 -2.60 -9.09
CA SER A 75 -15.19 -1.17 -9.05
C SER A 75 -16.09 -0.78 -7.88
N MET A 76 -15.93 0.46 -7.46
CA MET A 76 -16.77 1.11 -6.47
C MET A 76 -17.10 2.51 -6.99
N ARG A 77 -18.33 2.97 -6.79
CA ARG A 77 -18.77 4.30 -7.24
C ARG A 77 -19.69 4.96 -6.23
N PHE A 78 -19.64 6.29 -6.21
CA PHE A 78 -20.55 7.13 -5.44
C PHE A 78 -20.73 8.49 -6.12
N LEU A 79 -21.71 9.27 -5.67
CA LEU A 79 -21.95 10.61 -6.14
C LEU A 79 -21.26 11.63 -5.23
N GLU A 80 -20.56 12.59 -5.83
CA GLU A 80 -19.99 13.77 -5.16
C GLU A 80 -20.68 15.06 -5.66
N LYS A 81 -20.73 16.10 -4.82
CA LYS A 81 -21.21 17.43 -5.21
C LYS A 81 -20.05 18.41 -5.29
N VAL A 82 -19.70 18.85 -6.50
CA VAL A 82 -18.63 19.83 -6.75
C VAL A 82 -19.22 21.06 -7.45
N ASN A 83 -19.01 22.26 -6.90
CA ASN A 83 -19.50 23.52 -7.47
C ASN A 83 -20.99 23.47 -7.87
N ASN A 84 -21.81 22.92 -6.97
CA ASN A 84 -23.26 22.74 -7.14
C ASN A 84 -23.69 21.79 -8.28
N THR A 85 -22.76 21.03 -8.86
CA THR A 85 -23.02 19.97 -9.85
C THR A 85 -22.80 18.60 -9.21
N VAL A 86 -23.70 17.66 -9.45
CA VAL A 86 -23.54 16.26 -9.02
C VAL A 86 -22.70 15.52 -10.06
N LYS A 87 -21.71 14.76 -9.60
CA LYS A 87 -20.79 13.98 -10.43
C LYS A 87 -20.63 12.57 -9.86
N GLU A 88 -20.50 11.58 -10.74
CA GLU A 88 -20.12 10.21 -10.35
C GLU A 88 -18.60 10.13 -10.20
N VAL A 89 -18.14 9.66 -9.04
CA VAL A 89 -16.77 9.21 -8.80
C VAL A 89 -16.76 7.70 -8.92
N ARG A 90 -15.79 7.18 -9.67
CA ARG A 90 -15.60 5.74 -9.82
C ARG A 90 -14.18 5.35 -9.50
N TYR A 91 -14.02 4.34 -8.67
CA TYR A 91 -12.78 3.62 -8.47
C TYR A 91 -12.84 2.32 -9.26
N GLU A 92 -11.77 1.99 -9.96
CA GLU A 92 -11.66 0.74 -10.72
C GLU A 92 -10.32 0.07 -10.45
N VAL A 93 -10.35 -1.26 -10.40
CA VAL A 93 -9.17 -2.12 -10.34
C VAL A 93 -8.93 -2.70 -11.71
N VAL A 94 -7.75 -2.46 -12.26
CA VAL A 94 -7.36 -3.03 -13.54
C VAL A 94 -6.06 -3.79 -13.43
N ASN A 95 -6.02 -4.96 -14.06
CA ASN A 95 -4.81 -5.76 -14.17
C ASN A 95 -4.02 -5.33 -15.41
N ARG A 96 -2.78 -4.87 -15.20
CA ARG A 96 -1.83 -4.55 -16.27
C ARG A 96 -0.45 -5.02 -15.85
N ASP A 97 0.29 -5.68 -16.75
CA ASP A 97 1.67 -6.12 -16.54
C ASP A 97 1.88 -6.93 -15.24
N SER A 98 0.93 -7.83 -14.93
CA SER A 98 0.91 -8.64 -13.70
C SER A 98 0.82 -7.82 -12.40
N LYS A 99 0.27 -6.61 -12.47
CA LYS A 99 -0.05 -5.75 -11.34
C LYS A 99 -1.53 -5.39 -11.33
N TYR A 100 -2.10 -5.33 -10.15
CA TYR A 100 -3.41 -4.75 -9.89
C TYR A 100 -3.22 -3.25 -9.64
N ILE A 101 -3.87 -2.44 -10.45
CA ILE A 101 -3.80 -0.98 -10.39
C ILE A 101 -5.15 -0.45 -9.96
N LEU A 102 -5.21 0.14 -8.77
CA LEU A 102 -6.36 0.88 -8.29
C LEU A 102 -6.29 2.31 -8.83
N ARG A 103 -7.34 2.76 -9.49
CA ARG A 103 -7.42 4.10 -10.08
C ARG A 103 -8.76 4.76 -9.81
N ARG A 104 -8.71 6.07 -9.55
CA ARG A 104 -9.86 6.95 -9.49
C ARG A 104 -10.12 7.51 -10.90
N VAL A 105 -11.31 7.25 -11.42
CA VAL A 105 -11.78 7.72 -12.73
C VAL A 105 -12.66 8.94 -12.51
N ALA A 106 -12.31 10.02 -13.21
CA ALA A 106 -13.10 11.24 -13.28
C ALA A 106 -13.20 11.70 -14.74
N ASN A 107 -14.12 12.63 -15.03
CA ASN A 107 -14.32 13.16 -16.38
C ASN A 107 -13.05 13.74 -17.03
N SER A 108 -12.05 14.16 -16.24
CA SER A 108 -10.77 14.72 -16.69
C SER A 108 -9.66 13.69 -16.93
N GLY A 109 -9.90 12.41 -16.63
CA GLY A 109 -8.90 11.34 -16.76
C GLY A 109 -8.91 10.36 -15.59
N TYR A 110 -7.84 9.56 -15.49
CA TYR A 110 -7.63 8.60 -14.41
C TYR A 110 -6.44 9.02 -13.55
N ASN A 111 -6.55 8.82 -12.24
CA ASN A 111 -5.45 8.96 -11.30
C ASN A 111 -5.15 7.60 -10.66
N THR A 112 -3.89 7.16 -10.71
CA THR A 112 -3.46 5.94 -10.03
C THR A 112 -3.38 6.22 -8.53
N VAL A 113 -4.12 5.45 -7.75
CA VAL A 113 -4.16 5.56 -6.29
C VAL A 113 -3.17 4.60 -5.66
N PHE A 114 -3.10 3.37 -6.18
CA PHE A 114 -2.24 2.32 -5.64
C PHE A 114 -1.92 1.25 -6.66
N GLU A 115 -0.73 0.65 -6.56
CA GLU A 115 -0.33 -0.52 -7.35
C GLU A 115 0.06 -1.67 -6.43
N SER A 116 -0.45 -2.87 -6.73
CA SER A 116 -0.11 -4.08 -6.00
C SER A 116 0.20 -5.24 -6.93
N LYS A 117 1.04 -6.16 -6.46
CA LYS A 117 1.17 -7.50 -7.06
C LYS A 117 0.11 -8.47 -6.55
N LYS A 118 -0.53 -8.16 -5.42
CA LYS A 118 -1.64 -8.92 -4.86
C LYS A 118 -2.95 -8.37 -5.38
N GLU A 119 -3.98 -9.21 -5.32
CA GLU A 119 -5.32 -8.85 -5.73
C GLU A 119 -5.84 -7.66 -4.92
N ILE A 120 -6.53 -6.76 -5.62
CA ILE A 120 -7.28 -5.65 -5.05
C ILE A 120 -8.75 -5.87 -5.42
N SER A 121 -9.65 -5.77 -4.46
CA SER A 121 -11.07 -5.89 -4.71
C SER A 121 -11.88 -5.04 -3.75
N PHE A 122 -13.09 -4.68 -4.17
CA PHE A 122 -14.10 -4.04 -3.35
C PHE A 122 -15.16 -5.06 -2.95
N TYR A 123 -15.82 -4.83 -1.83
CA TYR A 123 -16.98 -5.59 -1.39
C TYR A 123 -17.95 -4.69 -0.64
N GLU A 124 -19.20 -5.13 -0.56
CA GLU A 124 -20.28 -4.46 0.16
C GLU A 124 -20.90 -5.47 1.13
N LEU A 125 -21.15 -5.04 2.36
CA LEU A 125 -21.70 -5.84 3.44
C LEU A 125 -22.71 -5.00 4.23
N GLU A 126 -24.00 -5.22 4.00
CA GLU A 126 -25.09 -4.49 4.66
C GLU A 126 -24.89 -2.96 4.63
N GLU A 127 -24.49 -2.35 5.75
CA GLU A 127 -24.27 -0.91 5.92
C GLU A 127 -22.79 -0.51 5.75
N LEU A 128 -21.94 -1.43 5.29
CA LEU A 128 -20.51 -1.22 5.10
C LEU A 128 -20.14 -1.45 3.63
N TRP A 129 -19.15 -0.71 3.18
CA TRP A 129 -18.37 -1.09 2.01
C TRP A 129 -16.92 -1.28 2.44
N GLY A 130 -16.17 -2.07 1.70
CA GLY A 130 -14.77 -2.27 2.02
C GLY A 130 -13.90 -2.52 0.81
N VAL A 131 -12.60 -2.48 1.06
CA VAL A 131 -11.57 -2.76 0.07
C VAL A 131 -10.59 -3.78 0.64
N VAL A 132 -10.23 -4.76 -0.18
CA VAL A 132 -9.13 -5.68 0.07
C VAL A 132 -7.91 -5.14 -0.64
N LEU A 133 -6.86 -4.82 0.12
CA LEU A 133 -5.57 -4.35 -0.37
C LEU A 133 -4.47 -5.20 0.26
N GLU A 134 -3.57 -5.75 -0.55
CA GLU A 134 -2.41 -6.54 -0.09
C GLU A 134 -2.75 -7.76 0.81
N GLY A 135 -4.01 -8.23 0.79
CA GLY A 135 -4.51 -9.32 1.64
C GLY A 135 -5.13 -8.87 2.97
N TYR A 136 -5.27 -7.57 3.20
CA TYR A 136 -5.97 -7.00 4.34
C TYR A 136 -7.29 -6.40 3.88
N SER A 137 -8.35 -6.58 4.68
CA SER A 137 -9.64 -5.95 4.47
C SER A 137 -9.79 -4.69 5.30
N PHE A 138 -10.25 -3.62 4.67
CA PHE A 138 -10.62 -2.37 5.34
C PHE A 138 -12.08 -2.07 5.08
N GLU A 139 -12.83 -1.92 6.16
CA GLU A 139 -14.26 -1.63 6.13
C GLU A 139 -14.52 -0.15 6.41
N MET A 140 -15.55 0.38 5.79
CA MET A 140 -15.97 1.77 5.90
C MET A 140 -17.49 1.83 5.96
N ILE A 141 -18.00 2.74 6.79
CA ILE A 141 -19.44 2.96 6.92
C ILE A 141 -19.98 3.48 5.58
N ASN A 142 -21.02 2.81 5.07
CA ASN A 142 -21.71 3.17 3.85
C ASN A 142 -22.86 4.15 4.13
N SER A 143 -22.52 5.27 4.77
CA SER A 143 -23.46 6.36 5.10
C SER A 143 -22.93 7.71 4.61
N THR A 144 -23.84 8.64 4.35
CA THR A 144 -23.44 10.00 3.96
C THR A 144 -23.07 10.83 5.20
N PRO A 145 -22.21 11.85 5.08
CA PRO A 145 -21.78 12.67 6.21
C PRO A 145 -22.93 13.45 6.88
N THR A 146 -24.00 13.69 6.13
CA THR A 146 -25.25 14.30 6.61
C THR A 146 -26.07 13.40 7.53
N GLU A 147 -25.91 12.08 7.43
CA GLU A 147 -26.68 11.09 8.20
C GLU A 147 -25.97 10.67 9.50
N THR A 148 -24.65 10.85 9.57
CA THR A 148 -23.82 10.49 10.73
C THR A 148 -22.98 11.69 11.20
N PRO A 149 -23.43 12.46 12.22
CA PRO A 149 -22.63 13.51 12.81
C PRO A 149 -21.41 12.91 13.53
N PHE A 150 -20.23 13.17 12.98
CA PHE A 150 -18.88 13.00 13.54
C PHE A 150 -18.76 12.16 14.83
N VAL A 151 -18.28 10.91 14.69
CA VAL A 151 -17.70 10.15 15.81
C VAL A 151 -16.18 10.35 15.76
N PRO A 152 -15.57 11.04 16.75
CA PRO A 152 -14.12 11.33 16.76
C PRO A 152 -13.24 10.12 17.09
N ASP A 153 -13.81 8.93 17.25
CA ASP A 153 -13.06 7.70 17.42
C ASP A 153 -12.85 7.07 16.04
N PHE A 154 -12.01 7.71 15.22
CA PHE A 154 -11.34 7.02 14.12
C PHE A 154 -10.41 5.99 14.75
N LEU A 155 -10.99 4.84 15.10
CA LEU A 155 -10.26 3.63 15.40
C LEU A 155 -9.21 3.48 14.30
N LEU A 156 -7.94 3.42 14.71
CA LEU A 156 -6.88 2.84 13.91
C LEU A 156 -7.49 1.65 13.16
N PRO A 157 -7.36 1.56 11.83
CA PRO A 157 -7.99 0.48 11.10
C PRO A 157 -7.62 -0.83 11.78
N GLU A 158 -8.63 -1.56 12.27
CA GLU A 158 -8.39 -2.93 12.71
C GLU A 158 -7.96 -3.68 11.46
N LEU A 159 -6.68 -4.03 11.40
CA LEU A 159 -6.13 -4.85 10.33
C LEU A 159 -6.70 -6.25 10.52
N VAL A 160 -7.81 -6.52 9.84
CA VAL A 160 -8.35 -7.87 9.77
C VAL A 160 -7.69 -8.54 8.57
N GLU A 161 -6.97 -9.64 8.81
CA GLU A 161 -6.50 -10.50 7.74
C GLU A 161 -7.71 -11.02 6.97
N PHE A 162 -7.70 -10.84 5.64
CA PHE A 162 -8.82 -11.28 4.82
C PHE A 162 -8.82 -12.81 4.76
N GLU A 163 -9.61 -13.45 5.63
CA GLU A 163 -9.97 -14.84 5.45
C GLU A 163 -10.97 -14.92 4.30
N LYS A 164 -10.51 -15.50 3.18
CA LYS A 164 -11.35 -15.80 2.03
C LYS A 164 -12.43 -16.78 2.49
N ARG A 165 -13.56 -16.29 2.99
CA ARG A 165 -14.71 -17.13 3.33
C ARG A 165 -15.03 -17.92 2.09
N GLY A 166 -14.96 -19.25 2.24
CA GLY A 166 -15.20 -20.19 1.18
C GLY A 166 -16.46 -19.81 0.43
N SER A 167 -16.36 -19.83 -0.88
CA SER A 167 -17.48 -19.85 -1.80
C SER A 167 -18.43 -20.97 -1.41
N GLU A 168 -19.41 -20.70 -0.55
CA GLU A 168 -20.61 -21.51 -0.47
C GLU A 168 -21.62 -20.95 -1.47
N PRO A 169 -22.04 -21.75 -2.46
CA PRO A 169 -23.10 -21.35 -3.36
C PRO A 169 -24.43 -21.41 -2.60
N ARG A 170 -25.18 -20.31 -2.61
CA ARG A 170 -26.65 -20.32 -2.47
C ARG A 170 -27.26 -19.44 -3.53
#